data_AF-A0A8T0MFF8-F1
#
_entry.id   AF-A0A8T0MFF8-F1
#
_cell.length_a   1.000
_cell.length_b   1.000
_cell.length_c   1.000
_cell.angle_alpha   90.00
_cell.angle_beta   90.00
_cell.angle_gamma   90.00
#
_symmetry.space_group_name_H-M   'P 1'
#
loop_
_entity.id
_entity.type
_entity.pdbx_description
1 polymer ?
#
loop_
_entity_poly.entity_id
_entity_poly.type
_entity_poly.pdbx_seq_one_letter_code
_entity_poly.pdbx_strand_id
1 'polypeptide(L)'
;MNATYVAENKLWYSPECTVNGSDGQAGPSPRAFHVAVVIDCNMFIFGGRSGGKRLGDFWMLDTDLWQWSEMTGFGDLPSPREFAAASAIGNRKIVMYGGWDGKKWLSDVYIMDTMSLEWTELAVTGSVPPPRCGHSATMIEKRLLIFGGRGGAGPIMGDLWALKGITEEDNETPGWTQLKLPGQSPSPRCGHSITSGGPYLLLFGGHGTGGWLSRYDVYYNECIILDRVSVQWKRLPTSNEPPPPRAYHSMTSIGSRFLLFGGFDGKNTFGDLWWLVPEDDPIAKRDSAPNIDSNSKLTTITGDAQQSNLKKSQALGSPITELAKRLGIPLSEDVSTSFVDEINDKELLVLSSRLAGQSLPASDQVASIQVLRDHWKSSPASSLQLHELGPLLRDYQRLILRRYSGNPLTAFPETEALRFFHLKSASQVFREVHTIRPIAHG
;
A
#
# COMPACT_ATOMS: atom_id res chain seq x y z
N MET A 1 -12.91 -13.50 16.27
CA MET A 1 -13.93 -12.91 15.38
C MET A 1 -13.18 -12.42 14.16
N ASN A 2 -13.44 -13.02 13.00
CA ASN A 2 -12.81 -12.62 11.75
C ASN A 2 -13.63 -11.48 11.18
N ALA A 3 -13.00 -10.35 10.85
CA ALA A 3 -13.68 -9.19 10.31
C ALA A 3 -12.85 -8.62 9.15
N THR A 4 -13.52 -8.36 8.05
CA THR A 4 -12.94 -7.82 6.82
C THR A 4 -13.57 -6.47 6.53
N TYR A 5 -12.73 -5.46 6.29
CA TYR A 5 -13.17 -4.13 5.91
C TYR A 5 -13.19 -3.96 4.40
N VAL A 6 -14.38 -3.76 3.82
CA VAL A 6 -14.58 -3.47 2.40
C VAL A 6 -14.47 -1.96 2.19
N ALA A 7 -13.28 -1.50 1.79
CA ALA A 7 -12.96 -0.08 1.64
C ALA A 7 -13.95 0.71 0.76
N GLU A 8 -14.46 0.09 -0.31
CA GLU A 8 -15.33 0.77 -1.28
C GLU A 8 -16.71 1.10 -0.72
N ASN A 9 -17.24 0.18 0.08
CA ASN A 9 -18.55 0.34 0.73
C ASN A 9 -18.38 0.85 2.17
N LYS A 10 -17.14 0.94 2.65
CA LYS A 10 -16.74 1.30 4.01
C LYS A 10 -17.34 0.39 5.08
N LEU A 11 -17.57 -0.89 4.77
CA LEU A 11 -18.28 -1.82 5.64
C LEU A 11 -17.36 -2.85 6.27
N TRP A 12 -17.67 -3.23 7.50
CA TRP A 12 -17.13 -4.46 8.10
C TRP A 12 -18.09 -5.60 7.84
N TYR A 13 -17.56 -6.75 7.46
CA TYR A 13 -18.30 -8.01 7.46
C TYR A 13 -17.42 -9.12 8.02
N SER A 14 -18.04 -10.19 8.51
CA SER A 14 -17.34 -11.35 9.05
C SER A 14 -17.44 -12.49 8.05
N PRO A 15 -16.38 -12.78 7.26
CA PRO A 15 -16.40 -13.93 6.37
C PRO A 15 -16.46 -15.23 7.19
N GLU A 16 -17.25 -16.19 6.72
CA GLU A 16 -17.16 -17.57 7.21
C GLU A 16 -15.86 -18.17 6.69
N CYS A 17 -14.97 -18.53 7.61
CA CYS A 17 -13.71 -19.14 7.26
C CYS A 17 -13.76 -20.65 7.46
N THR A 18 -13.23 -21.40 6.50
CA THR A 18 -13.07 -22.86 6.60
C THR A 18 -11.59 -23.21 6.81
N VAL A 19 -11.30 -24.48 7.09
CA VAL A 19 -9.92 -24.96 7.28
C VAL A 19 -9.68 -26.20 6.43
N ASN A 20 -8.53 -26.24 5.75
CA ASN A 20 -8.00 -27.46 5.15
C ASN A 20 -7.24 -28.25 6.23
N GLY A 21 -7.89 -29.21 6.89
CA GLY A 21 -7.25 -30.08 7.88
C GLY A 21 -8.24 -31.00 8.60
N SER A 22 -7.77 -32.15 9.06
CA SER A 22 -8.58 -33.19 9.74
C SER A 22 -8.92 -32.87 11.20
N ASP A 23 -8.31 -31.85 11.80
CA ASP A 23 -8.19 -31.74 13.27
C ASP A 23 -9.15 -30.73 13.92
N GLY A 24 -10.20 -30.30 13.22
CA GLY A 24 -11.27 -29.47 13.79
C GLY A 24 -10.85 -28.08 14.28
N GLN A 25 -9.63 -27.65 13.98
CA GLN A 25 -9.11 -26.33 14.31
C GLN A 25 -9.64 -25.31 13.29
N ALA A 26 -10.18 -24.17 13.76
CA ALA A 26 -10.82 -23.15 12.91
C ALA A 26 -9.86 -22.12 12.27
N GLY A 27 -8.55 -22.37 12.36
CA GLY A 27 -7.47 -21.48 11.89
C GLY A 27 -6.41 -21.22 12.96
N PRO A 28 -5.54 -20.21 12.78
CA PRO A 28 -4.54 -19.85 13.76
C PRO A 28 -5.17 -19.47 15.11
N SER A 29 -4.54 -19.90 16.20
CA SER A 29 -4.97 -19.51 17.56
C SER A 29 -4.98 -17.98 17.76
N PRO A 30 -5.85 -17.43 18.64
CA PRO A 30 -5.85 -16.01 18.96
C PRO A 30 -4.47 -15.52 19.43
N ARG A 31 -3.97 -14.47 18.79
CA ARG A 31 -2.59 -14.00 18.96
C ARG A 31 -2.43 -12.50 18.77
N ALA A 32 -1.39 -11.94 19.38
CA ALA A 32 -0.94 -10.56 19.16
C ALA A 32 0.47 -10.53 18.56
N PHE A 33 0.81 -9.41 17.91
CA PHE A 33 2.17 -9.12 17.43
C PHE A 33 2.78 -10.17 16.51
N HIS A 34 1.92 -10.83 15.73
CA HIS A 34 2.31 -11.74 14.65
C HIS A 34 2.73 -10.95 13.41
N VAL A 35 3.47 -11.60 12.53
CA VAL A 35 3.69 -11.12 11.17
C VAL A 35 2.48 -11.47 10.32
N ALA A 36 2.02 -10.52 9.51
CA ALA A 36 1.01 -10.73 8.49
C ALA A 36 1.46 -10.07 7.18
N VAL A 37 1.61 -10.86 6.11
CA VAL A 37 2.02 -10.37 4.78
C VAL A 37 1.06 -10.93 3.74
N VAL A 38 0.60 -10.07 2.84
CA VAL A 38 -0.28 -10.46 1.73
C VAL A 38 0.52 -10.52 0.44
N ILE A 39 0.40 -11.62 -0.29
CA ILE A 39 0.90 -11.79 -1.65
C ILE A 39 -0.29 -12.32 -2.47
N ASP A 40 -0.69 -11.55 -3.49
CA ASP A 40 -1.89 -11.78 -4.28
C ASP A 40 -3.13 -11.98 -3.38
N CYS A 41 -3.83 -13.11 -3.49
CA CYS A 41 -4.99 -13.46 -2.66
C CYS A 41 -4.64 -14.26 -1.39
N ASN A 42 -3.35 -14.46 -1.10
CA ASN A 42 -2.90 -15.24 0.05
C ASN A 42 -2.35 -14.34 1.16
N MET A 43 -2.93 -14.45 2.35
CA MET A 43 -2.42 -13.81 3.56
C MET A 43 -1.62 -14.84 4.39
N PHE A 44 -0.34 -14.57 4.55
CA PHE A 44 0.58 -15.39 5.33
C PHE A 44 0.75 -14.84 6.73
N ILE A 45 0.59 -15.70 7.74
CA ILE A 45 0.71 -15.39 9.15
C ILE A 45 1.85 -16.20 9.76
N PHE A 46 2.78 -15.54 10.44
CA PHE A 46 3.87 -16.21 11.17
C PHE A 46 3.96 -15.71 12.61
N GLY A 47 4.05 -16.66 13.54
CA GLY A 47 4.39 -16.42 14.93
C GLY A 47 3.41 -15.52 15.69
N GLY A 48 3.96 -14.59 16.47
CA GLY A 48 3.23 -13.77 17.44
C GLY A 48 3.22 -14.40 18.84
N ARG A 49 2.32 -13.94 19.70
CA ARG A 49 2.13 -14.47 21.05
C ARG A 49 0.68 -14.79 21.37
N SER A 50 0.48 -15.84 22.16
CA SER A 50 -0.79 -16.13 22.83
C SER A 50 -0.54 -16.27 24.34
N GLY A 51 -1.07 -15.34 25.13
CA GLY A 51 -0.70 -15.20 26.53
C GLY A 51 0.81 -15.01 26.71
N GLY A 52 1.44 -15.87 27.53
CA GLY A 52 2.89 -15.87 27.73
C GLY A 52 3.70 -16.70 26.73
N LYS A 53 3.05 -17.37 25.76
CA LYS A 53 3.70 -18.26 24.79
C LYS A 53 3.97 -17.54 23.48
N ARG A 54 5.22 -17.56 23.01
CA ARG A 54 5.58 -17.19 21.64
C ARG A 54 5.24 -18.35 20.70
N LEU A 55 4.69 -18.00 19.55
CA LEU A 55 4.29 -18.93 18.51
C LEU A 55 5.31 -18.89 17.37
N GLY A 56 5.43 -20.01 16.65
CA GLY A 56 6.27 -20.16 15.46
C GLY A 56 5.57 -21.00 14.40
N ASP A 57 4.26 -21.14 14.51
CA ASP A 57 3.40 -21.74 13.49
C ASP A 57 3.26 -20.78 12.30
N PHE A 58 3.05 -21.37 11.13
CA PHE A 58 2.93 -20.68 9.86
C PHE A 58 1.59 -21.02 9.22
N TRP A 59 0.79 -20.01 8.93
CA TRP A 59 -0.56 -20.18 8.40
C TRP A 59 -0.73 -19.36 7.12
N MET A 60 -1.57 -19.87 6.21
CA MET A 60 -2.03 -19.14 5.04
C MET A 60 -3.55 -19.04 5.10
N LEU A 61 -4.09 -17.85 4.82
CA LEU A 61 -5.49 -17.65 4.47
C LEU A 61 -5.59 -17.34 2.98
N ASP A 62 -6.27 -18.21 2.24
CA ASP A 62 -6.78 -17.90 0.91
C ASP A 62 -7.96 -16.94 1.07
N THR A 63 -7.86 -15.73 0.53
CA THR A 63 -8.89 -14.69 0.67
C THR A 63 -9.98 -14.73 -0.41
N ASP A 64 -9.80 -15.55 -1.44
CA ASP A 64 -10.85 -15.84 -2.42
C ASP A 64 -11.79 -16.93 -1.88
N LEU A 65 -11.21 -17.97 -1.26
CA LEU A 65 -11.94 -19.10 -0.68
C LEU A 65 -12.31 -18.89 0.80
N TRP A 66 -11.70 -17.91 1.46
CA TRP A 66 -11.76 -17.72 2.92
C TRP A 66 -11.36 -18.99 3.67
N GLN A 67 -10.27 -19.62 3.24
CA GLN A 67 -9.82 -20.90 3.78
C GLN A 67 -8.44 -20.81 4.43
N TRP A 68 -8.36 -21.22 5.69
CA TRP A 68 -7.09 -21.35 6.40
C TRP A 68 -6.42 -22.69 6.09
N SER A 69 -5.10 -22.65 5.93
CA SER A 69 -4.24 -23.83 5.88
C SER A 69 -3.07 -23.61 6.82
N GLU A 70 -2.81 -24.57 7.71
CA GLU A 70 -1.53 -24.60 8.43
C GLU A 70 -0.47 -25.10 7.46
N MET A 71 0.62 -24.35 7.38
CA MET A 71 1.66 -24.56 6.38
C MET A 71 2.86 -25.23 7.05
N THR A 72 3.26 -26.38 6.52
CA THR A 72 4.49 -27.04 6.95
C THR A 72 5.67 -26.49 6.16
N GLY A 73 6.38 -25.52 6.73
CA GLY A 73 7.64 -25.04 6.16
C GLY A 73 8.79 -26.04 6.38
N PHE A 74 9.83 -25.93 5.58
CA PHE A 74 11.10 -26.66 5.77
C PHE A 74 12.32 -25.75 5.57
N GLY A 75 13.53 -26.27 5.73
CA GLY A 75 14.77 -25.50 5.67
C GLY A 75 15.16 -24.91 7.03
N ASP A 76 15.68 -23.68 7.02
CA ASP A 76 16.13 -22.97 8.22
C ASP A 76 14.93 -22.33 8.94
N LEU A 77 14.22 -23.12 9.74
CA LEU A 77 12.99 -22.65 10.39
C LEU A 77 13.27 -21.54 11.41
N PRO A 78 12.61 -20.36 11.30
CA PRO A 78 12.76 -19.31 12.29
C PRO A 78 12.21 -19.76 13.65
N SER A 79 12.89 -19.38 14.72
CA SER A 79 12.38 -19.61 16.08
C SER A 79 11.01 -18.95 16.32
N PRO A 80 10.16 -19.51 17.20
CA PRO A 80 8.96 -18.83 17.68
C PRO A 80 9.26 -17.42 18.18
N ARG A 81 8.53 -16.42 17.69
CA ARG A 81 8.84 -15.01 17.95
C ARG A 81 7.62 -14.12 17.83
N GLU A 82 7.63 -13.03 18.58
CA GLU A 82 6.68 -11.93 18.44
C GLU A 82 7.39 -10.64 18.03
N PHE A 83 6.63 -9.65 17.54
CA PHE A 83 7.16 -8.32 17.18
C PHE A 83 8.28 -8.32 16.13
N ALA A 84 8.39 -9.40 15.35
CA ALA A 84 9.15 -9.40 14.10
C ALA A 84 8.42 -8.53 13.07
N ALA A 85 9.15 -8.02 12.08
CA ALA A 85 8.56 -7.30 10.96
C ALA A 85 8.96 -7.99 9.66
N ALA A 86 8.05 -7.98 8.68
CA ALA A 86 8.26 -8.62 7.40
C ALA A 86 7.61 -7.83 6.27
N SER A 87 8.06 -8.09 5.06
CA SER A 87 7.53 -7.49 3.84
C SER A 87 7.64 -8.47 2.67
N ALA A 88 6.79 -8.30 1.66
CA ALA A 88 6.84 -9.11 0.44
C ALA A 88 7.99 -8.66 -0.46
N ILE A 89 8.76 -9.63 -0.98
CA ILE A 89 9.68 -9.44 -2.10
C ILE A 89 8.97 -9.94 -3.36
N GLY A 90 8.51 -8.99 -4.17
CA GLY A 90 7.70 -9.29 -5.35
C GLY A 90 6.46 -10.11 -4.98
N ASN A 91 6.16 -11.11 -5.80
CA ASN A 91 4.92 -11.89 -5.76
C ASN A 91 5.15 -13.30 -5.22
N ARG A 92 6.31 -13.57 -4.62
CA ARG A 92 6.75 -14.95 -4.34
C ARG A 92 7.49 -15.14 -3.02
N LYS A 93 8.14 -14.10 -2.49
CA LYS A 93 8.98 -14.26 -1.30
C LYS A 93 8.54 -13.32 -0.21
N ILE A 94 8.78 -13.70 1.04
CA ILE A 94 8.60 -12.85 2.22
C ILE A 94 9.96 -12.73 2.88
N VAL A 95 10.39 -11.51 3.19
CA VAL A 95 11.57 -11.27 4.03
C VAL A 95 11.13 -10.84 5.41
N MET A 96 11.69 -11.48 6.44
CA MET A 96 11.43 -11.19 7.85
C MET A 96 12.73 -10.82 8.55
N TYR A 97 12.66 -9.83 9.45
CA TYR A 97 13.79 -9.43 10.26
C TYR A 97 13.41 -9.32 11.75
N GLY A 98 14.30 -9.84 12.59
CA GLY A 98 14.29 -9.63 14.03
C GLY A 98 13.07 -10.19 14.77
N GLY A 99 12.65 -9.48 15.82
CA GLY A 99 11.61 -9.91 16.77
C GLY A 99 12.18 -10.29 18.14
N TRP A 100 11.34 -10.92 18.96
CA TRP A 100 11.70 -11.41 20.29
C TRP A 100 11.18 -12.83 20.49
N ASP A 101 12.08 -13.77 20.82
CA ASP A 101 11.74 -15.18 21.06
C ASP A 101 11.25 -15.46 22.50
N GLY A 102 11.32 -14.45 23.37
CA GLY A 102 11.07 -14.58 24.80
C GLY A 102 12.31 -14.64 25.69
N LYS A 103 13.48 -14.74 25.08
CA LYS A 103 14.79 -14.80 25.76
C LYS A 103 15.70 -13.68 25.25
N LYS A 104 15.78 -13.51 23.93
CA LYS A 104 16.63 -12.52 23.26
C LYS A 104 15.88 -11.79 22.16
N TRP A 105 16.30 -10.56 21.94
CA TRP A 105 15.96 -9.82 20.74
C TRP A 105 16.77 -10.41 19.59
N LEU A 106 16.16 -10.45 18.41
CA LEU A 106 16.71 -11.11 17.24
C LEU A 106 17.16 -10.07 16.21
N SER A 107 18.15 -10.45 15.40
CA SER A 107 18.70 -9.69 14.27
C SER A 107 18.94 -10.60 13.06
N ASP A 108 18.32 -11.77 13.07
CA ASP A 108 18.33 -12.72 11.97
C ASP A 108 17.45 -12.20 10.82
N VAL A 109 17.83 -12.57 9.60
CA VAL A 109 17.05 -12.28 8.39
C VAL A 109 16.64 -13.61 7.79
N TYR A 110 15.34 -13.81 7.60
CA TYR A 110 14.80 -14.98 6.93
C TYR A 110 14.12 -14.60 5.63
N ILE A 111 14.32 -15.42 4.60
CA ILE A 111 13.48 -15.43 3.40
C ILE A 111 12.60 -16.67 3.43
N MET A 112 11.31 -16.49 3.16
CA MET A 112 10.36 -17.57 2.89
C MET A 112 9.95 -17.52 1.43
N ASP A 113 10.18 -18.59 0.68
CA ASP A 113 9.62 -18.76 -0.66
C ASP A 113 8.20 -19.33 -0.54
N THR A 114 7.19 -18.61 -1.01
CA THR A 114 5.79 -19.01 -0.84
C THR A 114 5.35 -20.12 -1.79
N MET A 115 6.16 -20.45 -2.82
CA MET A 115 5.87 -21.55 -3.73
C MET A 115 6.46 -22.86 -3.20
N SER A 116 7.72 -22.85 -2.75
CA SER A 116 8.34 -24.04 -2.18
C SER A 116 8.05 -24.23 -0.70
N LEU A 117 7.63 -23.18 0.01
CA LEU A 117 7.49 -23.15 1.48
C LEU A 117 8.82 -23.38 2.23
N GLU A 118 9.93 -23.05 1.58
CA GLU A 118 11.25 -23.14 2.16
C GLU A 118 11.63 -21.84 2.87
N TRP A 119 12.05 -21.98 4.12
CA TRP A 119 12.71 -20.93 4.89
C TRP A 119 14.22 -21.02 4.70
N THR A 120 14.85 -19.87 4.48
CA THR A 120 16.31 -19.74 4.38
C THR A 120 16.77 -18.62 5.29
N GLU A 121 17.72 -18.91 6.18
CA GLU A 121 18.40 -17.88 6.97
C GLU A 121 19.46 -17.22 6.09
N LEU A 122 19.34 -15.91 5.87
CA LEU A 122 20.30 -15.19 5.06
C LEU A 122 21.55 -14.86 5.86
N ALA A 123 22.69 -15.32 5.33
CA ALA A 123 23.99 -14.79 5.72
C ALA A 123 24.12 -13.34 5.23
N VAL A 124 24.08 -12.39 6.16
CA VAL A 124 24.25 -10.97 5.89
C VAL A 124 25.66 -10.50 6.25
N THR A 125 26.20 -9.58 5.44
CA THR A 125 27.51 -8.97 5.65
C THR A 125 27.41 -7.47 5.95
N GLY A 126 28.53 -6.87 6.40
CA GLY A 126 28.64 -5.44 6.66
C GLY A 126 28.28 -5.03 8.09
N SER A 127 27.98 -3.73 8.27
CA SER A 127 27.48 -3.21 9.55
C SER A 127 26.03 -3.63 9.71
N VAL A 128 25.74 -4.48 10.69
CA VAL A 128 24.40 -5.02 10.90
C VAL A 128 23.61 -4.18 11.91
N PRO A 129 22.30 -3.99 11.70
CA PRO A 129 21.44 -3.39 12.70
C PRO A 129 21.46 -4.20 14.00
N PRO A 130 21.43 -3.56 15.19
CA PRO A 130 21.32 -4.28 16.44
C PRO A 130 20.00 -5.08 16.52
N PRO A 131 19.97 -6.17 17.32
CA PRO A 131 18.77 -6.96 17.56
C PRO A 131 17.63 -6.12 18.12
N ARG A 132 16.43 -6.29 17.55
CA ARG A 132 15.29 -5.41 17.82
C ARG A 132 13.94 -6.08 17.58
N CYS A 133 12.92 -5.54 18.23
CA CYS A 133 11.52 -5.90 18.01
C CYS A 133 10.65 -4.62 17.95
N GLY A 134 9.44 -4.72 17.39
CA GLY A 134 8.49 -3.60 17.30
C GLY A 134 8.95 -2.47 16.38
N HIS A 135 9.86 -2.79 15.46
CA HIS A 135 10.29 -1.93 14.36
C HIS A 135 9.33 -2.10 13.18
N SER A 136 9.41 -1.22 12.19
CA SER A 136 8.77 -1.43 10.89
C SER A 136 9.77 -2.03 9.90
N ALA A 137 9.26 -2.83 8.95
CA ALA A 137 10.02 -3.34 7.81
C ALA A 137 9.19 -3.12 6.54
N THR A 138 9.75 -2.43 5.56
CA THR A 138 9.06 -2.05 4.32
C THR A 138 9.95 -2.32 3.13
N MET A 139 9.51 -3.20 2.24
CA MET A 139 10.19 -3.42 0.96
C MET A 139 9.99 -2.23 0.04
N ILE A 140 11.07 -1.72 -0.54
CA ILE A 140 11.07 -0.65 -1.53
C ILE A 140 12.00 -1.05 -2.65
N GLU A 141 11.42 -1.22 -3.83
CA GLU A 141 12.17 -1.69 -5.01
C GLU A 141 12.92 -2.98 -4.66
N LYS A 142 14.26 -2.93 -4.61
CA LYS A 142 15.13 -4.07 -4.29
C LYS A 142 15.72 -4.04 -2.88
N ARG A 143 15.22 -3.17 -1.99
CA ARG A 143 15.77 -2.98 -0.65
C ARG A 143 14.71 -3.13 0.43
N LEU A 144 15.04 -3.87 1.49
CA LEU A 144 14.24 -3.87 2.71
C LEU A 144 14.70 -2.71 3.58
N LEU A 145 13.81 -1.77 3.89
CA LEU A 145 14.06 -0.74 4.89
C LEU A 145 13.53 -1.18 6.25
N ILE A 146 14.31 -0.96 7.31
CA ILE A 146 13.84 -1.07 8.69
C ILE A 146 14.06 0.22 9.45
N PHE A 147 13.09 0.59 10.29
CA PHE A 147 13.18 1.80 11.11
C PHE A 147 12.78 1.55 12.57
N GLY A 148 13.58 2.12 13.47
CA GLY A 148 13.28 2.17 14.89
C GLY A 148 13.21 0.81 15.58
N GLY A 149 12.28 0.66 16.51
CA GLY A 149 12.14 -0.54 17.35
C GLY A 149 12.89 -0.45 18.67
N ARG A 150 12.90 -1.56 19.42
CA ARG A 150 13.55 -1.64 20.73
C ARG A 150 14.38 -2.92 20.84
N GLY A 151 15.58 -2.79 21.40
CA GLY A 151 16.46 -3.91 21.76
C GLY A 151 16.48 -4.18 23.26
N GLY A 152 17.33 -5.12 23.70
CA GLY A 152 17.31 -5.61 25.08
C GLY A 152 17.96 -4.74 26.14
N ALA A 153 19.10 -4.13 25.81
CA ALA A 153 19.91 -3.37 26.76
C ALA A 153 19.92 -1.86 26.45
N GLY A 154 19.18 -1.41 25.43
CA GLY A 154 19.31 -0.06 24.87
C GLY A 154 18.02 0.77 24.87
N PRO A 155 18.13 2.07 24.61
CA PRO A 155 16.98 2.93 24.38
C PRO A 155 16.19 2.46 23.15
N ILE A 156 14.95 2.93 23.05
CA ILE A 156 14.20 2.83 21.79
C ILE A 156 15.03 3.48 20.67
N MET A 157 15.06 2.83 19.52
CA MET A 157 15.91 3.18 18.39
C MET A 157 15.15 4.10 17.42
N GLY A 158 15.89 4.96 16.72
CA GLY A 158 15.38 5.86 15.68
C GLY A 158 16.29 5.86 14.44
N ASP A 159 17.00 4.76 14.22
CA ASP A 159 17.88 4.54 13.08
C ASP A 159 17.11 3.94 11.89
N LEU A 160 17.54 4.30 10.69
CA LEU A 160 17.07 3.74 9.42
C LEU A 160 18.17 2.84 8.83
N TRP A 161 17.81 1.63 8.44
CA TRP A 161 18.72 0.71 7.77
C TRP A 161 18.11 0.19 6.48
N ALA A 162 18.97 -0.11 5.50
CA ALA A 162 18.61 -0.75 4.24
C ALA A 162 19.39 -2.04 4.04
N LEU A 163 18.68 -3.12 3.74
CA LEU A 163 19.25 -4.39 3.29
C LEU A 163 19.11 -4.49 1.77
N LYS A 164 20.24 -4.71 1.09
CA LYS A 164 20.31 -4.97 -0.37
C LYS A 164 20.73 -6.41 -0.66
N GLY A 165 20.65 -6.84 -1.91
CA GLY A 165 21.15 -8.16 -2.35
C GLY A 165 20.22 -9.31 -2.00
N ILE A 166 18.93 -9.01 -1.74
CA ILE A 166 17.91 -10.01 -1.38
C ILE A 166 17.00 -10.40 -2.55
N THR A 167 17.23 -9.81 -3.73
CA THR A 167 16.55 -10.18 -4.97
C THR A 167 17.49 -11.00 -5.85
N GLU A 168 16.92 -11.92 -6.64
CA GLU A 168 17.70 -12.82 -7.51
C GLU A 168 18.51 -12.05 -8.57
N GLU A 169 18.04 -10.86 -8.94
CA GLU A 169 18.69 -10.00 -9.93
C GLU A 169 19.97 -9.34 -9.42
N ASP A 170 20.13 -9.19 -8.10
CA ASP A 170 21.20 -8.35 -7.56
C ASP A 170 22.58 -9.01 -7.65
N ASN A 171 22.68 -10.34 -7.83
CA ASN A 171 23.94 -11.13 -7.85
C ASN A 171 25.01 -10.64 -6.84
N GLU A 172 24.55 -10.10 -5.71
CA GLU A 172 25.33 -9.44 -4.68
C GLU A 172 25.07 -10.15 -3.36
N THR A 173 26.09 -10.23 -2.51
CA THR A 173 25.91 -10.75 -1.15
C THR A 173 24.98 -9.83 -0.36
N PRO A 174 23.96 -10.36 0.34
CA PRO A 174 23.11 -9.57 1.21
C PRO A 174 23.92 -8.73 2.19
N GLY A 175 23.61 -7.44 2.26
CA GLY A 175 24.40 -6.49 3.06
C GLY A 175 23.58 -5.33 3.61
N TRP A 176 23.79 -5.03 4.88
CA TRP A 176 23.13 -3.92 5.57
C TRP A 176 23.91 -2.61 5.40
N THR A 177 23.19 -1.50 5.33
CA THR A 177 23.76 -0.14 5.37
C THR A 177 22.87 0.76 6.22
N GLN A 178 23.47 1.46 7.19
CA GLN A 178 22.76 2.47 7.96
C GLN A 178 22.58 3.72 7.11
N LEU A 179 21.34 4.19 6.99
CA LEU A 179 21.00 5.39 6.24
C LEU A 179 20.88 6.58 7.20
N LYS A 180 21.62 7.66 6.90
CA LYS A 180 21.50 8.95 7.59
C LYS A 180 20.97 9.97 6.60
N LEU A 181 19.64 10.08 6.55
CA LEU A 181 18.96 10.94 5.60
C LEU A 181 18.74 12.34 6.19
N PRO A 182 18.80 13.41 5.37
CA PRO A 182 18.55 14.77 5.81
C PRO A 182 17.07 15.00 6.15
N GLY A 183 16.79 16.17 6.74
CA GLY A 183 15.44 16.62 7.07
C GLY A 183 15.01 16.31 8.51
N GLN A 184 13.70 16.39 8.76
CA GLN A 184 13.11 16.20 10.09
C GLN A 184 12.94 14.70 10.38
N SER A 185 14.04 14.04 10.77
CA SER A 185 14.00 12.63 11.13
C SER A 185 13.00 12.38 12.28
N PRO A 186 12.20 11.30 12.23
CA PRO A 186 11.36 10.91 13.34
C PRO A 186 12.18 10.67 14.60
N SER A 187 11.60 11.00 15.76
CA SER A 187 12.15 10.60 17.06
C SER A 187 12.21 9.07 17.19
N PRO A 188 13.13 8.53 18.02
CA PRO A 188 13.19 7.10 18.31
C PRO A 188 11.85 6.55 18.80
N ARG A 189 11.36 5.49 18.15
CA ARG A 189 10.02 4.94 18.40
C ARG A 189 9.89 3.45 18.06
N CYS A 190 8.97 2.77 18.72
CA CYS A 190 8.52 1.41 18.37
C CYS A 190 6.99 1.33 18.31
N GLY A 191 6.46 0.27 17.70
CA GLY A 191 5.01 0.11 17.47
C GLY A 191 4.42 1.17 16.52
N HIS A 192 5.25 1.82 15.72
CA HIS A 192 4.82 2.71 14.64
C HIS A 192 4.56 1.89 13.36
N SER A 193 3.92 2.49 12.38
CA SER A 193 3.83 1.94 11.02
C SER A 193 4.65 2.79 10.04
N ILE A 194 5.27 2.15 9.05
CA ILE A 194 5.75 2.79 7.83
C ILE A 194 5.06 2.12 6.67
N THR A 195 4.29 2.89 5.90
CA THR A 195 3.52 2.39 4.76
C THR A 195 3.98 3.11 3.49
N SER A 196 4.33 2.33 2.46
CA SER A 196 4.65 2.88 1.15
C SER A 196 3.38 3.32 0.42
N GLY A 197 3.35 4.53 -0.13
CA GLY A 197 2.23 5.02 -0.94
C GLY A 197 2.63 6.20 -1.82
N GLY A 198 2.35 6.10 -3.12
CA GLY A 198 2.77 7.12 -4.09
C GLY A 198 4.29 7.35 -4.03
N PRO A 199 4.79 8.59 -4.05
CA PRO A 199 6.23 8.88 -3.94
C PRO A 199 6.77 8.83 -2.49
N TYR A 200 5.96 8.49 -1.49
CA TYR A 200 6.29 8.65 -0.07
C TYR A 200 6.30 7.32 0.68
N LEU A 201 7.10 7.25 1.74
CA LEU A 201 6.82 6.36 2.86
C LEU A 201 6.22 7.16 3.99
N LEU A 202 4.99 6.85 4.38
CA LEU A 202 4.34 7.49 5.52
C LEU A 202 4.67 6.74 6.80
N LEU A 203 5.37 7.41 7.71
CA LEU A 203 5.49 7.01 9.10
C LEU A 203 4.35 7.64 9.91
N PHE A 204 3.64 6.81 10.69
CA PHE A 204 2.64 7.28 11.64
C PHE A 204 2.80 6.65 13.02
N GLY A 205 2.61 7.50 14.04
CA GLY A 205 2.49 7.11 15.44
C GLY A 205 3.70 6.41 16.03
N GLY A 206 3.43 5.40 16.86
CA GLY A 206 4.41 4.71 17.70
C GLY A 206 4.58 5.37 19.07
N HIS A 207 5.47 4.80 19.88
CA HIS A 207 5.84 5.38 21.17
C HIS A 207 7.34 5.35 21.39
N GLY A 208 7.82 6.33 22.14
CA GLY A 208 9.20 6.47 22.61
C GLY A 208 9.24 6.52 24.13
N THR A 209 10.43 6.70 24.70
CA THR A 209 10.55 6.91 26.14
C THR A 209 10.47 8.40 26.49
N GLY A 210 9.86 8.74 27.61
CA GLY A 210 9.84 10.12 28.14
C GLY A 210 11.20 10.65 28.60
N GLY A 211 12.29 9.94 28.32
CA GLY A 211 13.65 10.29 28.71
C GLY A 211 13.89 10.25 30.22
N TRP A 212 14.85 11.03 30.69
CA TRP A 212 15.17 11.12 32.13
C TRP A 212 14.08 11.86 32.93
N LEU A 213 13.29 12.72 32.27
CA LEU A 213 12.27 13.55 32.92
C LEU A 213 10.95 12.82 33.16
N SER A 214 10.67 11.74 32.43
CA SER A 214 9.44 10.98 32.58
C SER A 214 9.70 9.48 32.47
N ARG A 215 9.20 8.72 33.46
CA ARG A 215 9.23 7.25 33.43
C ARG A 215 8.15 6.65 32.53
N TYR A 216 7.27 7.48 31.97
CA TYR A 216 6.18 7.04 31.12
C TYR A 216 6.57 7.06 29.65
N ASP A 217 6.02 6.11 28.89
CA ASP A 217 6.11 6.09 27.43
C ASP A 217 5.38 7.31 26.85
N VAL A 218 5.96 7.88 25.78
CA VAL A 218 5.40 9.01 25.05
C VAL A 218 4.89 8.49 23.71
N TYR A 219 3.59 8.63 23.49
CA TYR A 219 2.92 8.21 22.26
C TYR A 219 2.91 9.37 21.25
N TYR A 220 3.02 9.04 19.97
CA TYR A 220 3.06 10.00 18.88
C TYR A 220 1.83 9.88 17.98
N ASN A 221 1.45 10.97 17.32
CA ASN A 221 0.48 11.03 16.19
C ASN A 221 1.02 11.83 15.01
N GLU A 222 2.34 12.04 14.97
CA GLU A 222 2.98 12.78 13.88
C GLU A 222 2.88 11.98 12.58
N CYS A 223 2.60 12.69 11.49
CA CYS A 223 2.72 12.18 10.13
C CYS A 223 4.05 12.67 9.56
N ILE A 224 4.99 11.75 9.38
CA ILE A 224 6.30 12.05 8.83
C ILE A 224 6.46 11.22 7.57
N ILE A 225 6.85 11.86 6.46
CA ILE A 225 7.12 11.17 5.21
C ILE A 225 8.62 11.08 4.95
N LEU A 226 9.06 9.92 4.47
CA LEU A 226 10.30 9.85 3.69
C LEU A 226 9.95 10.11 2.23
N ASP A 227 10.34 11.28 1.73
CA ASP A 227 10.21 11.63 0.32
C ASP A 227 11.27 10.88 -0.48
N ARG A 228 10.83 9.97 -1.35
CA ARG A 228 11.73 9.12 -2.14
C ARG A 228 12.35 9.87 -3.32
N VAL A 229 11.76 10.97 -3.75
CA VAL A 229 12.28 11.81 -4.84
C VAL A 229 13.41 12.68 -4.33
N SER A 230 13.18 13.38 -3.21
CA SER A 230 14.19 14.26 -2.63
C SER A 230 15.04 13.61 -1.53
N VAL A 231 14.81 12.33 -1.24
CA VAL A 231 15.57 11.47 -0.32
C VAL A 231 15.75 12.12 1.06
N GLN A 232 14.67 12.64 1.63
CA GLN A 232 14.70 13.34 2.91
C GLN A 232 13.43 13.14 3.72
N TRP A 233 13.56 13.23 5.04
CA TRP A 233 12.43 13.23 5.96
C TRP A 233 11.74 14.59 5.98
N LYS A 234 10.42 14.59 5.85
CA LYS A 234 9.59 15.80 5.95
C LYS A 234 8.39 15.54 6.85
N ARG A 235 7.96 16.55 7.59
CA ARG A 235 6.64 16.54 8.20
C ARG A 235 5.59 16.63 7.09
N LEU A 236 4.60 15.76 7.15
CA LEU A 236 3.45 15.83 6.27
C LEU A 236 2.44 16.83 6.86
N PRO A 237 2.20 17.98 6.22
CA PRO A 237 1.13 18.87 6.66
C PRO A 237 -0.22 18.20 6.43
N THR A 238 -1.06 18.21 7.45
CA THR A 238 -2.45 17.78 7.35
C THR A 238 -3.36 18.98 7.58
N SER A 239 -4.46 19.10 6.82
CA SER A 239 -5.36 20.25 6.93
C SER A 239 -6.28 20.20 8.15
N ASN A 240 -6.27 19.08 8.88
CA ASN A 240 -7.03 18.91 10.11
C ASN A 240 -6.24 18.15 11.18
N GLU A 241 -6.85 18.02 12.35
CA GLU A 241 -6.28 17.29 13.48
C GLU A 241 -6.06 15.81 13.12
N PRO A 242 -4.85 15.28 13.38
CA PRO A 242 -4.56 13.87 13.17
C PRO A 242 -5.26 12.99 14.22
N PRO A 243 -5.33 11.67 14.00
CA PRO A 243 -5.79 10.72 15.00
C PRO A 243 -5.03 10.90 16.33
N PRO A 244 -5.64 10.57 17.48
CA PRO A 244 -4.96 10.58 18.77
C PRO A 244 -3.63 9.82 18.77
N PRO A 245 -2.63 10.24 19.58
CA PRO A 245 -1.35 9.54 19.73
C PRO A 245 -1.53 8.06 20.06
N ARG A 246 -0.83 7.19 19.32
CA ARG A 246 -1.04 5.74 19.41
C ARG A 246 0.13 4.93 18.87
N ALA A 247 0.29 3.74 19.41
CA ALA A 247 1.19 2.70 18.92
C ALA A 247 0.43 1.39 18.68
N TYR A 248 1.10 0.42 18.06
CA TYR A 248 0.59 -0.93 17.79
C TYR A 248 -0.70 -0.95 16.96
N HIS A 249 -0.91 0.10 16.16
CA HIS A 249 -1.98 0.18 15.17
C HIS A 249 -1.57 -0.55 13.88
N SER A 250 -2.52 -0.76 12.98
CA SER A 250 -2.24 -1.24 11.62
C SER A 250 -2.49 -0.10 10.63
N MET A 251 -1.59 0.05 9.66
CA MET A 251 -1.76 1.02 8.56
C MET A 251 -1.42 0.36 7.22
N THR A 252 -2.28 0.55 6.23
CA THR A 252 -2.10 0.04 4.87
C THR A 252 -2.45 1.10 3.83
N SER A 253 -1.99 0.93 2.60
CA SER A 253 -2.29 1.81 1.48
C SER A 253 -3.28 1.17 0.51
N ILE A 254 -4.26 1.93 0.04
CA ILE A 254 -5.18 1.54 -1.04
C ILE A 254 -5.10 2.62 -2.11
N GLY A 255 -4.38 2.34 -3.20
CA GLY A 255 -4.00 3.36 -4.17
C GLY A 255 -3.13 4.44 -3.52
N SER A 256 -3.54 5.71 -3.62
CA SER A 256 -2.87 6.87 -2.99
C SER A 256 -3.34 7.15 -1.56
N ARG A 257 -4.26 6.35 -1.02
CA ARG A 257 -4.91 6.57 0.28
C ARG A 257 -4.28 5.71 1.36
N PHE A 258 -4.19 6.20 2.59
CA PHE A 258 -3.78 5.40 3.73
C PHE A 258 -4.97 5.12 4.65
N LEU A 259 -5.02 3.90 5.17
CA LEU A 259 -6.05 3.44 6.09
C LEU A 259 -5.39 3.01 7.40
N LEU A 260 -5.74 3.69 8.48
CA LEU A 260 -5.26 3.43 9.84
C LEU A 260 -6.40 2.80 10.66
N PHE A 261 -6.09 1.70 11.36
CA PHE A 261 -7.02 1.04 12.26
C PHE A 261 -6.42 0.81 13.65
N GLY A 262 -7.20 1.17 14.66
CA GLY A 262 -6.97 0.82 16.05
C GLY A 262 -5.67 1.38 16.65
N GLY A 263 -5.07 0.61 17.56
CA GLY A 263 -3.86 0.97 18.31
C GLY A 263 -4.11 1.16 19.81
N PHE A 264 -3.10 1.67 20.51
CA PHE A 264 -3.11 1.86 21.96
C PHE A 264 -2.30 3.11 22.34
N ASP A 265 -2.79 3.90 23.30
CA ASP A 265 -2.16 5.16 23.76
C ASP A 265 -1.48 5.04 25.14
N GLY A 266 -1.34 3.82 25.68
CA GLY A 266 -0.86 3.61 27.05
C GLY A 266 -1.99 3.42 28.07
N LYS A 267 -3.23 3.76 27.70
CA LYS A 267 -4.40 3.68 28.57
C LYS A 267 -5.60 2.98 27.92
N ASN A 268 -5.92 3.33 26.68
CA ASN A 268 -7.11 2.88 25.95
C ASN A 268 -6.69 2.18 24.65
N THR A 269 -7.38 1.09 24.32
CA THR A 269 -7.29 0.49 22.98
C THR A 269 -8.29 1.15 22.06
N PHE A 270 -7.82 1.60 20.90
CA PHE A 270 -8.68 2.17 19.88
C PHE A 270 -9.27 1.08 18.99
N GLY A 271 -10.54 1.21 18.65
CA GLY A 271 -11.23 0.44 17.61
C GLY A 271 -11.75 1.33 16.47
N ASP A 272 -11.15 2.52 16.33
CA ASP A 272 -11.50 3.52 15.34
C ASP A 272 -10.77 3.28 14.01
N LEU A 273 -11.25 3.94 12.96
CA LEU A 273 -10.75 3.81 11.61
C LEU A 273 -10.59 5.20 10.99
N TRP A 274 -9.42 5.45 10.40
CA TRP A 274 -9.07 6.74 9.84
C TRP A 274 -8.52 6.57 8.42
N TRP A 275 -9.04 7.37 7.51
CA TRP A 275 -8.48 7.52 6.17
C TRP A 275 -7.58 8.75 6.14
N LEU A 276 -6.41 8.66 5.53
CA LEU A 276 -5.62 9.82 5.10
C LEU A 276 -5.69 9.89 3.58
N VAL A 277 -6.28 10.96 3.06
CA VAL A 277 -6.61 11.10 1.63
C VAL A 277 -6.31 12.52 1.14
N PRO A 278 -6.10 12.72 -0.17
CA PRO A 278 -6.11 14.04 -0.78
C PRO A 278 -7.40 14.79 -0.47
N GLU A 279 -7.33 16.12 -0.32
CA GLU A 279 -8.52 16.94 -0.04
C GLU A 279 -9.60 16.85 -1.11
N ASP A 280 -9.21 16.64 -2.36
CA ASP A 280 -10.12 16.48 -3.47
C ASP A 280 -10.71 15.06 -3.59
N ASP A 281 -10.27 14.13 -2.74
CA ASP A 281 -10.72 12.75 -2.75
C ASP A 281 -12.23 12.65 -2.41
N PRO A 282 -13.00 11.80 -3.13
CA PRO A 282 -14.41 11.59 -2.84
C PRO A 282 -14.72 11.16 -1.39
N ILE A 283 -13.76 10.54 -0.69
CA ILE A 283 -13.90 10.20 0.74
C ILE A 283 -13.99 11.48 1.59
N ALA A 284 -13.22 12.52 1.26
CA ALA A 284 -13.20 13.78 1.98
C ALA A 284 -14.40 14.69 1.65
N LYS A 285 -14.95 14.60 0.44
CA LYS A 285 -16.06 15.45 -0.05
C LYS A 285 -17.47 15.02 0.40
N ARG A 286 -17.64 13.85 1.01
CA ARG A 286 -18.97 13.28 1.32
C ARG A 286 -19.70 13.90 2.53
N ASP A 287 -19.13 14.90 3.19
CA ASP A 287 -19.75 15.58 4.36
C ASP A 287 -20.59 16.83 4.02
N SER A 288 -20.84 17.16 2.75
CA SER A 288 -21.84 18.17 2.37
C SER A 288 -23.09 17.55 1.75
N ALA A 289 -23.97 17.00 2.58
CA ALA A 289 -25.36 16.76 2.16
C ALA A 289 -26.20 18.03 2.41
N PRO A 290 -27.08 18.43 1.47
CA PRO A 290 -27.89 19.66 1.61
C PRO A 290 -29.00 19.49 2.65
N ASN A 291 -29.28 20.57 3.40
CA ASN A 291 -30.45 20.70 4.27
C ASN A 291 -31.74 20.48 3.45
N ILE A 292 -32.56 19.52 3.84
CA ILE A 292 -33.90 19.33 3.29
C ILE A 292 -34.87 20.12 4.15
N ASP A 293 -35.32 21.27 3.63
CA ASP A 293 -36.47 22.01 4.17
C ASP A 293 -37.75 21.19 3.97
N SER A 294 -38.48 21.01 5.07
CA SER A 294 -39.79 20.40 5.11
C SER A 294 -40.86 21.40 4.65
N ASN A 295 -41.16 21.46 3.35
CA ASN A 295 -42.49 21.80 2.80
C ASN A 295 -42.47 21.94 1.26
N SER A 296 -43.01 20.97 0.53
CA SER A 296 -43.92 21.19 -0.62
C SER A 296 -44.32 19.86 -1.28
N LYS A 297 -45.45 19.92 -1.99
CA LYS A 297 -46.41 18.85 -2.25
C LYS A 297 -46.01 17.89 -3.39
N LEU A 298 -46.54 16.67 -3.26
CA LEU A 298 -46.68 15.62 -4.28
C LEU A 298 -47.13 16.18 -5.64
N THR A 299 -46.36 15.91 -6.70
CA THR A 299 -46.89 15.79 -8.06
C THR A 299 -46.08 14.74 -8.84
N THR A 300 -46.83 13.77 -9.37
CA THR A 300 -46.37 12.59 -10.10
C THR A 300 -46.00 12.96 -11.53
N ILE A 301 -44.75 12.72 -11.97
CA ILE A 301 -44.39 12.62 -13.39
C ILE A 301 -43.32 11.52 -13.57
N THR A 302 -43.61 10.65 -14.53
CA THR A 302 -42.89 9.48 -15.04
C THR A 302 -41.54 9.78 -15.70
N GLY A 303 -40.57 8.87 -15.60
CA GLY A 303 -39.44 8.80 -16.55
C GLY A 303 -38.10 8.31 -15.98
N ASP A 304 -37.84 7.01 -16.15
CA ASP A 304 -36.59 6.32 -16.47
C ASP A 304 -35.26 6.49 -15.70
N ALA A 305 -34.79 5.32 -15.24
CA ALA A 305 -33.41 4.77 -15.23
C ALA A 305 -32.30 5.57 -14.51
N GLN A 306 -31.87 5.10 -13.33
CA GLN A 306 -30.68 4.25 -13.12
C GLN A 306 -29.37 4.91 -13.57
N GLN A 307 -28.36 5.25 -12.75
CA GLN A 307 -27.67 4.62 -11.61
C GLN A 307 -26.18 4.59 -11.97
N SER A 308 -25.33 4.51 -10.92
CA SER A 308 -24.00 3.87 -10.93
C SER A 308 -22.83 4.81 -11.28
N ASN A 309 -21.65 4.80 -10.63
CA ASN A 309 -20.86 3.74 -9.99
C ASN A 309 -19.82 4.41 -9.04
N LEU A 310 -19.44 3.96 -7.84
CA LEU A 310 -18.86 2.68 -7.36
C LEU A 310 -17.67 2.15 -8.17
N LYS A 311 -16.49 2.12 -7.53
CA LYS A 311 -15.43 1.10 -7.74
C LYS A 311 -14.74 1.20 -9.12
N LYS A 312 -13.49 0.85 -9.37
CA LYS A 312 -12.42 0.11 -8.68
C LYS A 312 -11.18 0.34 -9.56
N SER A 313 -9.99 0.36 -8.99
CA SER A 313 -8.80 -0.09 -9.71
C SER A 313 -7.76 -0.55 -8.69
N GLN A 314 -7.66 -1.88 -8.60
CA GLN A 314 -6.44 -2.60 -8.28
C GLN A 314 -5.63 -2.75 -9.58
N ALA A 315 -4.35 -3.05 -9.37
CA ALA A 315 -3.37 -3.63 -10.28
C ALA A 315 -2.66 -2.68 -11.27
N LEU A 316 -1.61 -2.07 -10.73
CA LEU A 316 -0.40 -1.65 -11.46
C LEU A 316 0.47 -2.89 -11.75
N GLY A 317 0.66 -3.21 -13.02
CA GLY A 317 2.02 -3.17 -13.59
C GLY A 317 2.33 -1.72 -13.97
N SER A 318 3.53 -1.40 -14.46
CA SER A 318 3.58 -0.25 -15.38
C SER A 318 2.53 -0.56 -16.48
N PRO A 319 1.51 0.30 -16.70
CA PRO A 319 0.41 -0.01 -17.62
C PRO A 319 0.91 -0.45 -18.99
N ILE A 320 2.06 0.07 -19.40
CA ILE A 320 2.75 -0.24 -20.66
C ILE A 320 3.27 -1.68 -20.69
N THR A 321 3.87 -2.16 -19.60
CA THR A 321 4.49 -3.49 -19.53
C THR A 321 3.43 -4.59 -19.38
N GLU A 322 2.37 -4.33 -18.61
CA GLU A 322 1.20 -5.20 -18.49
C GLU A 322 0.45 -5.29 -19.84
N LEU A 323 0.30 -4.15 -20.54
CA LEU A 323 -0.35 -4.10 -21.86
C LEU A 323 0.50 -4.80 -22.93
N ALA A 324 1.80 -4.53 -23.01
CA ALA A 324 2.69 -5.17 -23.99
C ALA A 324 2.69 -6.70 -23.84
N LYS A 325 2.69 -7.18 -22.59
CA LYS A 325 2.63 -8.61 -22.26
C LYS A 325 1.26 -9.23 -22.62
N ARG A 326 0.15 -8.52 -22.42
CA ARG A 326 -1.21 -8.98 -22.80
C ARG A 326 -1.47 -8.93 -24.31
N LEU A 327 -0.82 -8.03 -25.03
CA LEU A 327 -0.98 -7.86 -26.47
C LEU A 327 0.02 -8.67 -27.31
N GLY A 328 0.95 -9.39 -26.67
CA GLY A 328 1.94 -10.22 -27.37
C GLY A 328 2.98 -9.43 -28.16
N ILE A 329 3.27 -8.18 -27.76
CA ILE A 329 4.21 -7.30 -28.47
C ILE A 329 5.63 -7.56 -27.91
N PRO A 330 6.62 -7.94 -28.74
CA PRO A 330 8.00 -8.15 -28.30
C PRO A 330 8.65 -6.81 -27.96
N LEU A 331 9.18 -6.68 -26.74
CA LEU A 331 9.96 -5.51 -26.30
C LEU A 331 11.45 -5.79 -26.56
N SER A 332 12.10 -5.04 -27.46
CA SER A 332 13.57 -5.09 -27.61
C SER A 332 14.25 -4.30 -26.49
N GLU A 333 15.30 -4.86 -25.90
CA GLU A 333 15.96 -4.38 -24.67
C GLU A 333 16.68 -3.02 -24.72
N ASP A 334 16.68 -2.31 -25.84
CA ASP A 334 17.31 -0.99 -25.92
C ASP A 334 16.27 0.14 -25.94
N VAL A 335 15.81 0.57 -24.76
CA VAL A 335 15.19 1.90 -24.62
C VAL A 335 16.12 2.78 -23.82
N SER A 336 17.17 3.23 -24.49
CA SER A 336 17.75 4.53 -24.19
C SER A 336 16.62 5.56 -24.20
N THR A 337 16.56 6.41 -23.18
CA THR A 337 15.61 7.52 -23.04
C THR A 337 15.87 8.58 -24.11
N SER A 338 15.62 8.26 -25.37
CA SER A 338 15.61 9.20 -26.49
C SER A 338 14.20 9.73 -26.68
N PHE A 339 14.05 11.03 -26.43
CA PHE A 339 12.82 11.78 -26.54
C PHE A 339 12.36 11.84 -28.01
N VAL A 340 11.27 11.12 -28.35
CA VAL A 340 10.59 11.28 -29.64
C VAL A 340 9.44 12.27 -29.45
N ASP A 341 9.66 13.51 -29.90
CA ASP A 341 8.65 14.57 -29.92
C ASP A 341 7.39 14.15 -30.71
N GLU A 342 6.24 14.76 -30.41
CA GLU A 342 4.92 14.41 -30.99
C GLU A 342 4.94 14.49 -32.54
N ILE A 343 5.67 15.45 -33.09
CA ILE A 343 5.85 15.67 -34.53
C ILE A 343 6.73 14.58 -35.16
N ASN A 344 7.47 13.82 -34.37
CA ASN A 344 8.33 12.73 -34.81
C ASN A 344 7.67 11.34 -34.63
N ASP A 345 6.48 11.26 -34.03
CA ASP A 345 5.72 10.01 -33.88
C ASP A 345 4.81 9.77 -35.09
N LYS A 346 5.34 9.03 -36.08
CA LYS A 346 4.65 8.75 -37.34
C LYS A 346 3.31 8.02 -37.14
N GLU A 347 3.20 7.15 -36.14
CA GLU A 347 1.95 6.42 -35.87
C GLU A 347 0.89 7.36 -35.30
N LEU A 348 1.29 8.24 -34.37
CA LEU A 348 0.42 9.27 -33.81
C LEU A 348 -0.12 10.21 -34.89
N LEU A 349 0.76 10.67 -35.78
CA LEU A 349 0.39 11.57 -36.88
C LEU A 349 -0.53 10.90 -37.92
N VAL A 350 -0.34 9.62 -38.20
CA VAL A 350 -1.21 8.87 -39.12
C VAL A 350 -2.59 8.67 -38.51
N LEU A 351 -2.68 8.34 -37.22
CA LEU A 351 -3.96 8.22 -36.51
C LEU A 351 -4.69 9.55 -36.45
N SER A 352 -3.98 10.62 -36.08
CA SER A 352 -4.56 11.96 -35.96
C SER A 352 -5.08 12.45 -37.31
N SER A 353 -4.35 12.19 -38.40
CA SER A 353 -4.74 12.56 -39.77
C SER A 353 -5.93 11.73 -40.29
N ARG A 354 -6.03 10.44 -39.92
CA ARG A 354 -7.17 9.58 -40.31
C ARG A 354 -8.46 10.03 -39.64
N LEU A 355 -8.40 10.39 -38.36
CA LEU A 355 -9.54 10.93 -37.62
C LEU A 355 -9.91 12.37 -38.04
N ALA A 356 -8.92 13.18 -38.40
CA ALA A 356 -9.13 14.54 -38.92
C ALA A 356 -9.49 14.60 -40.42
N GLY A 357 -9.39 13.48 -41.15
CA GLY A 357 -9.90 13.33 -42.51
C GLY A 357 -8.98 13.73 -43.67
N GLN A 358 -7.68 14.00 -43.48
CA GLN A 358 -6.66 14.18 -44.53
C GLN A 358 -5.23 14.39 -43.97
N SER A 359 -4.18 14.28 -44.81
CA SER A 359 -2.78 14.59 -44.46
C SER A 359 -2.56 16.12 -44.42
N LEU A 360 -2.14 16.64 -43.26
CA LEU A 360 -2.13 18.09 -42.97
C LEU A 360 -0.71 18.67 -42.76
N PRO A 361 -0.50 19.98 -43.02
CA PRO A 361 0.75 20.71 -42.73
C PRO A 361 1.11 20.72 -41.22
N ALA A 362 2.37 21.01 -40.88
CA ALA A 362 2.89 20.93 -39.51
C ALA A 362 2.14 21.78 -38.45
N SER A 363 1.58 22.95 -38.84
CA SER A 363 0.75 23.77 -37.95
C SER A 363 -0.57 23.10 -37.57
N ASP A 364 -1.11 22.30 -38.48
CA ASP A 364 -2.41 21.65 -38.36
C ASP A 364 -2.29 20.24 -37.75
N GLN A 365 -1.07 19.70 -37.73
CA GLN A 365 -0.76 18.43 -37.05
C GLN A 365 -1.00 18.51 -35.55
N VAL A 366 -0.66 19.62 -34.89
CA VAL A 366 -0.93 19.82 -33.46
C VAL A 366 -2.44 19.83 -33.18
N ALA A 367 -3.22 20.50 -34.04
CA ALA A 367 -4.68 20.50 -33.95
C ALA A 367 -5.28 19.10 -34.17
N SER A 368 -4.74 18.34 -35.14
CA SER A 368 -5.19 16.96 -35.40
C SER A 368 -4.89 16.02 -34.23
N ILE A 369 -3.73 16.18 -33.56
CA ILE A 369 -3.37 15.40 -32.37
C ILE A 369 -4.33 15.74 -31.23
N GLN A 370 -4.75 17.01 -31.11
CA GLN A 370 -5.75 17.39 -30.12
C GLN A 370 -7.12 16.74 -30.39
N VAL A 371 -7.55 16.65 -31.65
CA VAL A 371 -8.78 15.92 -32.03
C VAL A 371 -8.67 14.43 -31.66
N LEU A 372 -7.52 13.81 -31.88
CA LEU A 372 -7.25 12.42 -31.48
C LEU A 372 -7.30 12.24 -29.95
N ARG A 373 -6.76 13.20 -29.18
CA ARG A 373 -6.84 13.20 -27.71
C ARG A 373 -8.28 13.36 -27.22
N ASP A 374 -9.05 14.22 -27.87
CA ASP A 374 -10.46 14.42 -27.54
C ASP A 374 -11.29 13.17 -27.88
N HIS A 375 -10.96 12.47 -28.97
CA HIS A 375 -11.50 11.15 -29.29
C HIS A 375 -11.20 10.14 -28.18
N TRP A 376 -9.94 10.01 -27.74
CA TRP A 376 -9.57 9.10 -26.65
C TRP A 376 -10.21 9.46 -25.31
N LYS A 377 -10.40 10.76 -25.04
CA LYS A 377 -11.02 11.25 -23.81
C LYS A 377 -12.52 11.00 -23.76
N SER A 378 -13.19 11.03 -24.92
CA SER A 378 -14.65 10.90 -25.03
C SER A 378 -15.11 9.48 -25.35
N SER A 379 -14.21 8.60 -25.81
CA SER A 379 -14.53 7.23 -26.21
C SER A 379 -14.51 6.26 -25.03
N PRO A 380 -15.49 5.35 -24.89
CA PRO A 380 -15.43 4.29 -23.89
C PRO A 380 -14.30 3.30 -24.22
N ALA A 381 -13.66 2.72 -23.21
CA ALA A 381 -12.49 1.85 -23.36
C ALA A 381 -12.72 0.65 -24.31
N SER A 382 -13.97 0.20 -24.47
CA SER A 382 -14.36 -0.89 -25.37
C SER A 382 -14.42 -0.50 -26.86
N SER A 383 -14.39 0.80 -27.19
CA SER A 383 -14.49 1.30 -28.57
C SER A 383 -13.14 1.64 -29.21
N LEU A 384 -12.10 1.77 -28.40
CA LEU A 384 -10.73 2.04 -28.86
C LEU A 384 -10.17 0.83 -29.60
N GLN A 385 -9.65 1.07 -30.80
CA GLN A 385 -9.08 0.00 -31.61
C GLN A 385 -7.67 -0.34 -31.12
N LEU A 386 -7.26 -1.60 -31.29
CA LEU A 386 -5.98 -2.09 -30.79
C LEU A 386 -4.77 -1.28 -31.29
N HIS A 387 -4.82 -0.82 -32.54
CA HIS A 387 -3.76 -0.05 -33.17
C HIS A 387 -3.61 1.39 -32.61
N GLU A 388 -4.57 1.87 -31.82
CA GLU A 388 -4.53 3.20 -31.18
C GLU A 388 -3.81 3.19 -29.83
N LEU A 389 -3.70 2.01 -29.19
CA LEU A 389 -3.20 1.89 -27.82
C LEU A 389 -1.72 2.27 -27.69
N GLY A 390 -0.90 1.92 -28.68
CA GLY A 390 0.53 2.25 -28.68
C GLY A 390 0.79 3.77 -28.70
N PRO A 391 0.24 4.49 -29.70
CA PRO A 391 0.31 5.95 -29.75
C PRO A 391 -0.30 6.66 -28.54
N LEU A 392 -1.44 6.17 -28.03
CA LEU A 392 -2.09 6.71 -26.83
C LEU A 392 -1.17 6.65 -25.60
N LEU A 393 -0.54 5.49 -25.35
CA LEU A 393 0.35 5.34 -24.18
C LEU A 393 1.60 6.21 -24.27
N ARG A 394 2.21 6.30 -25.45
CA ARG A 394 3.37 7.19 -25.68
C ARG A 394 2.97 8.66 -25.53
N ASP A 395 1.80 9.04 -26.00
CA ASP A 395 1.27 10.39 -25.84
C ASP A 395 0.99 10.75 -24.37
N TYR A 396 0.41 9.81 -23.61
CA TYR A 396 0.21 9.96 -22.16
C TYR A 396 1.54 10.11 -21.41
N GLN A 397 2.56 9.33 -21.79
CA GLN A 397 3.92 9.46 -21.25
C GLN A 397 4.52 10.84 -21.53
N ARG A 398 4.33 11.39 -22.75
CA ARG A 398 4.77 12.76 -23.10
C ARG A 398 4.07 13.81 -22.25
N LEU A 399 2.76 13.70 -22.02
CA LEU A 399 2.00 14.64 -21.20
C LEU A 399 2.46 14.63 -19.73
N ILE A 400 2.73 13.45 -19.17
CA ILE A 400 3.33 13.32 -17.83
C ILE A 400 4.68 14.02 -17.80
N LEU A 401 5.58 13.69 -18.73
CA LEU A 401 6.93 14.25 -18.74
C LEU A 401 6.94 15.76 -18.96
N ARG A 402 6.14 16.29 -19.90
CA ARG A 402 6.01 17.74 -20.14
C ARG A 402 5.43 18.47 -18.92
N ARG A 403 4.52 17.85 -18.17
CA ARG A 403 4.05 18.37 -16.87
C ARG A 403 5.17 18.47 -15.84
N TYR A 404 6.17 17.59 -15.91
CA TYR A 404 7.35 17.63 -15.03
C TYR A 404 8.52 18.46 -15.56
N SER A 405 8.60 18.76 -16.86
CA SER A 405 9.71 19.47 -17.50
C SER A 405 9.37 20.87 -18.02
N GLY A 406 8.09 21.25 -18.06
CA GLY A 406 7.60 22.46 -18.72
C GLY A 406 7.30 23.68 -17.85
N ASN A 407 7.89 23.85 -16.66
CA ASN A 407 7.73 25.10 -15.91
C ASN A 407 9.02 25.59 -15.22
N PRO A 408 9.70 26.61 -15.78
CA PRO A 408 10.68 27.39 -15.05
C PRO A 408 9.95 28.40 -14.15
N LEU A 409 10.06 28.22 -12.83
CA LEU A 409 9.73 29.21 -11.79
C LEU A 409 8.38 29.94 -11.95
N THR A 410 7.29 29.19 -11.87
CA THR A 410 6.08 29.65 -11.18
C THR A 410 5.70 28.60 -10.15
N ALA A 411 5.35 29.07 -8.95
CA ALA A 411 5.09 28.32 -7.73
C ALA A 411 4.49 26.92 -7.95
N PHE A 412 4.97 25.98 -7.13
CA PHE A 412 4.28 24.75 -6.76
C PHE A 412 2.75 24.90 -6.93
N PRO A 413 2.03 23.99 -7.61
CA PRO A 413 0.67 23.75 -7.16
C PRO A 413 0.84 23.36 -5.70
N GLU A 414 0.28 24.18 -4.81
CA GLU A 414 0.26 23.97 -3.38
C GLU A 414 0.15 22.47 -3.10
N THR A 415 1.03 21.99 -2.21
CA THR A 415 0.94 20.68 -1.55
C THR A 415 -0.48 20.16 -1.64
N GLU A 416 -0.73 19.07 -2.38
CA GLU A 416 -2.01 18.36 -2.29
C GLU A 416 -2.23 18.09 -0.80
N ALA A 417 -3.06 18.91 -0.17
CA ALA A 417 -3.23 18.90 1.25
C ALA A 417 -3.89 17.57 1.58
N LEU A 418 -3.24 16.78 2.42
CA LEU A 418 -3.81 15.53 2.87
C LEU A 418 -4.67 15.81 4.10
N ARG A 419 -5.82 15.14 4.18
CA ARG A 419 -6.78 15.29 5.25
C ARG A 419 -7.10 13.94 5.86
N PHE A 420 -7.17 13.91 7.20
CA PHE A 420 -7.70 12.77 7.92
C PHE A 420 -9.22 12.75 7.89
N PHE A 421 -9.80 11.61 7.58
CA PHE A 421 -11.24 11.38 7.63
C PHE A 421 -11.54 10.27 8.64
N HIS A 422 -12.18 10.65 9.74
CA HIS A 422 -12.55 9.73 10.82
C HIS A 422 -13.88 9.04 10.51
N LEU A 423 -13.89 7.71 10.54
CA LEU A 423 -15.12 6.92 10.47
C LEU A 423 -15.76 6.81 11.86
N LYS A 424 -16.67 7.75 12.18
CA LYS A 424 -17.26 7.90 13.52
C LYS A 424 -18.32 6.85 13.90
N SER A 425 -18.93 6.10 12.97
CA SER A 425 -19.94 5.08 13.32
C SER A 425 -20.17 4.01 12.26
N ALA A 426 -20.34 2.74 12.71
CA ALA A 426 -20.84 1.62 11.91
C ALA A 426 -22.34 1.72 11.53
N SER A 427 -23.09 2.71 12.03
CA SER A 427 -24.48 2.93 11.59
C SER A 427 -24.59 3.64 10.23
N GLN A 428 -23.50 4.22 9.71
CA GLN A 428 -23.38 4.66 8.31
C GLN A 428 -23.07 3.50 7.35
N VAL A 429 -22.90 2.30 7.89
CA VAL A 429 -22.50 1.04 7.24
C VAL A 429 -23.71 0.08 7.09
N PHE A 430 -24.74 0.20 7.92
CA PHE A 430 -25.96 -0.61 7.76
C PHE A 430 -27.06 0.16 7.01
N ARG A 431 -27.15 -0.06 5.70
CA ARG A 431 -28.44 -0.03 4.99
C ARG A 431 -28.61 -1.33 4.20
N GLU A 432 -29.54 -2.13 4.69
CA GLU A 432 -30.19 -3.31 4.11
C GLU A 432 -29.29 -4.51 3.74
N VAL A 433 -29.21 -5.45 4.67
CA VAL A 433 -28.95 -6.85 4.36
C VAL A 433 -30.16 -7.39 3.58
N HIS A 434 -30.00 -7.59 2.28
CA HIS A 434 -30.69 -8.68 1.61
C HIS A 434 -29.68 -9.81 1.48
N THR A 435 -29.98 -10.90 2.18
CA THR A 435 -29.28 -12.17 2.14
C THR A 435 -29.21 -12.65 0.69
N ILE A 436 -28.06 -12.50 0.03
CA ILE A 436 -27.80 -13.20 -1.23
C ILE A 436 -27.34 -14.60 -0.84
N ARG A 437 -28.24 -15.57 -0.95
CA ARG A 437 -27.89 -17.00 -0.89
C ARG A 437 -27.06 -17.35 -2.13
N PRO A 438 -26.03 -18.22 -2.03
CA PRO A 438 -25.35 -18.74 -3.21
C PRO A 438 -26.34 -19.52 -4.06
N ILE A 439 -26.27 -19.32 -5.37
CA ILE A 439 -26.98 -20.11 -6.37
C ILE A 439 -26.36 -21.51 -6.34
N ALA A 440 -27.15 -22.51 -5.90
CA ALA A 440 -26.79 -23.90 -6.08
C ALA A 440 -26.88 -24.23 -7.58
N HIS A 441 -25.77 -24.66 -8.16
CA HIS A 441 -25.80 -25.34 -9.45
C HIS A 441 -26.40 -26.74 -9.22
N GLY A 442 -27.56 -26.97 -9.85
CA GLY A 442 -28.12 -28.30 -10.09
C GLY A 442 -27.80 -28.78 -11.50
#